data_AF-A0A9P0KAV1-F1
#
_entry.id   AF-A0A9P0KAV1-F1
#
_cell.length_a   1.000
_cell.length_b   1.000
_cell.length_c   1.000
_cell.angle_alpha   90.00
_cell.angle_beta   90.00
_cell.angle_gamma   90.00
#
_symmetry.space_group_name_H-M   'P 1'
#
loop_
_entity.id
_entity.type
_entity.pdbx_description
1 polymer ?
#
loop_
_entity_poly.entity_id
_entity_poly.type
_entity_poly.pdbx_seq_one_letter_code
_entity_poly.pdbx_strand_id
1 'polypeptide(L)'
;MQCRRSTTLPVVCIWEIKVNRDRDFWLHFDRIKFASKSCDDGVIDIFLKGRPDPYLSLCGENVTLAKELPILSSAELSPDSSDPSITIQFIGRTSPTRAAFKIAWTEMFHLPRNVDAGGGGVSSGQLTSSRLTEGGPQEDQPSGDGCEFACPGDRGLCIPARLVCNGVVNCPNVSHYRGSAFSDESPELCVKEAVPEVNWMYVGAAAVSLLVLFCCCCVCACKRCCKYCFRDD
;
A
#
# COMPACT_ATOMS: atom_id res chain seq x y z
N MET A 1 24.44 -11.36 9.21
CA MET A 1 24.48 -12.76 8.76
C MET A 1 25.80 -13.36 9.17
N GLN A 2 25.78 -14.42 9.97
CA GLN A 2 26.97 -15.18 10.33
C GLN A 2 26.74 -16.65 10.01
N CYS A 3 27.51 -17.19 9.07
CA CYS A 3 27.52 -18.62 8.77
C CYS A 3 28.80 -19.25 9.30
N ARG A 4 28.66 -20.29 10.11
CA ARG A 4 29.78 -21.13 10.54
C ARG A 4 29.63 -22.49 9.88
N ARG A 5 30.72 -22.95 9.28
CA ARG A 5 30.84 -24.29 8.71
C ARG A 5 32.07 -24.93 9.32
N SER A 6 31.89 -26.06 10.01
CA SER A 6 32.99 -26.95 10.37
C SER A 6 33.09 -28.07 9.34
N THR A 7 34.26 -28.68 9.19
CA THR A 7 34.47 -29.86 8.34
C THR A 7 33.68 -31.08 8.81
N THR A 8 33.25 -31.11 10.07
CA THR A 8 32.55 -32.26 10.69
C THR A 8 31.15 -31.92 11.22
N LEU A 9 30.69 -30.67 11.12
CA LEU A 9 29.40 -30.23 11.65
C LEU A 9 28.50 -29.67 10.53
N PRO A 10 27.17 -29.70 10.73
CA PRO A 10 26.24 -29.03 9.83
C PRO A 10 26.60 -27.56 9.60
N VAL A 11 26.25 -27.04 8.43
CA VAL A 11 26.34 -25.61 8.14
C VAL A 11 25.28 -24.91 8.98
N VAL A 12 25.69 -23.95 9.81
CA VAL A 12 24.77 -23.15 10.62
C VAL A 12 24.90 -21.69 10.21
N CYS A 13 23.80 -21.10 9.79
CA CYS A 13 23.71 -19.68 9.46
C CYS A 13 22.69 -19.00 10.37
N ILE A 14 23.07 -17.87 10.95
CA ILE A 14 22.23 -17.11 11.87
C ILE A 14 22.08 -15.68 11.35
N TRP A 15 20.84 -15.22 11.36
CA TRP A 15 20.44 -13.85 11.09
C TRP A 15 19.68 -13.34 12.30
N GLU A 16 20.09 -12.18 12.80
CA GLU A 16 19.37 -11.45 13.84
C GLU A 16 18.83 -10.18 13.19
N ILE A 17 17.51 -9.97 13.29
CA ILE A 17 16.82 -8.80 12.79
C ILE A 17 16.34 -8.03 14.01
N LYS A 18 16.84 -6.81 14.18
CA LYS A 18 16.36 -5.88 15.21
C LYS A 18 15.17 -5.12 14.66
N VAL A 19 14.09 -5.09 15.43
CA VAL A 19 12.84 -4.42 15.07
C VAL A 19 12.67 -3.23 15.99
N ASN A 20 12.08 -2.14 15.49
CA ASN A 20 11.71 -1.03 16.33
C ASN A 20 10.59 -1.41 17.33
N ARG A 21 10.64 -0.86 18.55
CA ARG A 21 9.74 -1.21 19.68
C ARG A 21 8.26 -1.00 19.37
N ASP A 22 7.93 0.02 18.59
CA ASP A 22 6.54 0.39 18.31
C ASP A 22 6.08 -0.11 16.93
N ARG A 23 6.76 -1.13 16.40
CA ARG A 23 6.51 -1.69 15.08
C ARG A 23 6.13 -3.15 15.14
N ASP A 24 5.17 -3.49 14.31
CA ASP A 24 4.87 -4.87 13.99
C ASP A 24 5.86 -5.36 12.92
N PHE A 25 6.11 -6.66 12.88
CA PHE A 25 7.05 -7.26 11.96
C PHE A 25 6.34 -8.21 11.01
N TRP A 26 6.60 -8.04 9.71
CA TRP A 26 6.17 -8.97 8.69
C TRP A 26 7.36 -9.60 7.99
N LEU A 27 7.29 -10.92 7.85
CA LEU A 27 8.30 -11.76 7.23
C LEU A 27 7.64 -12.60 6.16
N HIS A 28 8.30 -12.76 5.02
CA HIS A 28 7.91 -13.74 4.03
C HIS A 28 9.11 -14.31 3.28
N PHE A 29 8.91 -15.49 2.70
CA PHE A 29 9.88 -16.09 1.81
C PHE A 29 9.51 -15.79 0.36
N ASP A 30 10.25 -14.87 -0.29
CA ASP A 30 10.16 -14.62 -1.74
C ASP A 30 10.37 -15.92 -2.53
N ARG A 31 11.32 -16.73 -2.06
CA ARG A 31 11.65 -18.04 -2.61
C ARG A 31 12.06 -18.95 -1.47
N ILE A 32 11.62 -20.20 -1.53
CA ILE A 32 12.08 -21.27 -0.64
C ILE A 32 12.01 -22.58 -1.41
N LYS A 33 13.14 -23.30 -1.47
CA LYS A 33 13.27 -24.58 -2.15
C LYS A 33 14.22 -25.48 -1.38
N PHE A 34 13.78 -26.71 -1.16
CA PHE A 34 14.60 -27.82 -0.70
C PHE A 34 14.77 -28.82 -1.84
N ALA A 35 15.86 -29.59 -1.84
CA ALA A 35 16.14 -30.59 -2.88
C ALA A 35 15.12 -31.75 -2.87
N SER A 36 14.53 -32.02 -1.71
CA SER A 36 13.52 -33.06 -1.48
C SER A 36 12.51 -32.61 -0.40
N LYS A 37 11.53 -33.48 -0.12
CA LYS A 37 10.59 -33.30 1.00
C LYS A 37 11.15 -33.81 2.35
N SER A 38 12.46 -33.99 2.46
CA SER A 38 13.12 -34.40 3.72
C SER A 38 13.63 -33.17 4.49
N CYS A 39 13.58 -33.22 5.83
CA CYS A 39 14.26 -32.24 6.67
C CYS A 39 15.80 -32.41 6.68
N ASP A 40 16.35 -33.47 6.08
CA ASP A 40 17.80 -33.68 6.01
C ASP A 40 18.51 -32.70 5.07
N ASP A 41 17.77 -32.09 4.13
CA ASP A 41 18.28 -31.06 3.24
C ASP A 41 18.54 -29.74 3.98
N GLY A 42 17.85 -29.53 5.09
CA GLY A 42 18.07 -28.43 6.02
C GLY A 42 16.79 -28.02 6.74
N VAL A 43 16.97 -27.27 7.82
CA VAL A 43 15.90 -26.73 8.65
C VAL A 43 16.12 -25.23 8.83
N ILE A 44 15.04 -24.44 8.72
CA ILE A 44 15.01 -23.02 9.00
C ILE A 44 14.14 -22.82 10.25
N ASP A 45 14.74 -22.38 11.33
CA ASP A 45 14.07 -22.10 12.60
C ASP A 45 13.97 -20.59 12.82
N ILE A 46 12.80 -20.13 13.26
CA ILE A 46 12.53 -18.73 13.61
C ILE A 46 12.30 -18.67 15.10
N PHE A 47 13.13 -17.90 15.80
CA PHE A 47 13.09 -17.70 17.24
C PHE A 47 12.64 -16.28 17.58
N LEU A 48 11.72 -16.19 18.54
CA LEU A 48 11.34 -14.94 19.18
C LEU A 48 12.14 -14.77 20.46
N LYS A 49 12.47 -13.53 20.80
CA LYS A 49 13.21 -13.22 22.02
C LYS A 49 12.40 -13.65 23.25
N GLY A 50 13.08 -14.24 24.23
CA GLY A 50 12.47 -14.73 25.47
C GLY A 50 11.85 -16.14 25.38
N ARG A 51 11.87 -16.80 24.21
CA ARG A 51 11.41 -18.18 24.04
C ARG A 51 12.58 -19.11 23.72
N PRO A 52 12.72 -20.25 24.42
CA PRO A 52 13.78 -21.23 24.12
C PRO A 52 13.45 -22.06 22.86
N ASP A 53 12.16 -22.30 22.60
CA ASP A 53 11.69 -23.10 21.47
C ASP A 53 11.45 -22.22 20.24
N PRO A 54 11.67 -22.74 19.02
CA PRO A 54 11.39 -22.01 17.79
C PRO A 54 9.90 -21.73 17.68
N TYR A 55 9.56 -20.50 17.31
CA TYR A 55 8.20 -20.09 16.97
C TYR A 55 7.68 -20.83 15.74
N LEU A 56 8.55 -21.02 14.75
CA LEU A 56 8.25 -21.77 13.55
C LEU A 56 9.51 -22.49 13.05
N SER A 57 9.35 -23.75 12.63
CA SER A 57 10.41 -24.56 12.01
C SER A 57 9.96 -25.02 10.63
N LEU A 58 10.79 -24.76 9.61
CA LEU A 58 10.51 -25.05 8.20
C LEU A 58 11.59 -25.95 7.62
N CYS A 59 11.17 -27.00 6.92
CA CYS A 59 12.03 -27.92 6.20
C CYS A 59 11.33 -28.38 4.89
N GLY A 60 11.92 -29.33 4.17
CA GLY A 60 11.36 -29.84 2.91
C GLY A 60 9.92 -30.38 3.02
N GLU A 61 9.55 -30.98 4.15
CA GLU A 61 8.23 -31.60 4.36
C GLU A 61 7.11 -30.56 4.50
N ASN A 62 7.35 -29.51 5.28
CA ASN A 62 6.36 -28.50 5.68
C ASN A 62 6.61 -27.13 5.04
N VAL A 63 7.34 -27.09 3.91
CA VAL A 63 7.69 -25.86 3.18
C VAL A 63 6.47 -25.05 2.74
N THR A 64 5.28 -25.65 2.65
CA THR A 64 4.03 -24.96 2.32
C THR A 64 3.62 -23.93 3.37
N LEU A 65 3.99 -24.13 4.65
CA LEU A 65 3.72 -23.18 5.73
C LEU A 65 4.43 -21.83 5.53
N ALA A 66 5.52 -21.81 4.75
CA ALA A 66 6.26 -20.58 4.46
C ALA A 66 5.44 -19.54 3.65
N LYS A 67 4.30 -19.94 3.06
CA LYS A 67 3.42 -19.03 2.30
C LYS A 67 2.50 -18.20 3.19
N GLU A 68 2.23 -18.66 4.40
CA GLU A 68 1.21 -18.08 5.29
C GLU A 68 1.83 -17.69 6.63
N LEU A 69 2.96 -16.96 6.58
CA LEU A 69 3.58 -16.47 7.80
C LEU A 69 2.75 -15.33 8.41
N PRO A 70 2.42 -15.41 9.71
CA PRO A 70 1.66 -14.37 10.37
C PRO A 70 2.49 -13.11 10.59
N ILE A 71 1.79 -11.99 10.74
CA ILE A 71 2.36 -10.74 11.23
C ILE A 71 2.60 -10.89 12.73
N LEU A 72 3.80 -10.54 13.18
CA LEU A 72 4.18 -10.55 14.59
C LEU A 72 4.00 -9.15 15.19
N SER A 73 3.25 -9.06 16.28
CA SER A 73 3.01 -7.78 16.94
C SER A 73 4.21 -7.34 17.78
N SER A 74 4.38 -6.02 17.96
CA SER A 74 5.40 -5.45 18.87
C SER A 74 5.45 -6.12 20.25
N ALA A 75 4.29 -6.43 20.83
CA ALA A 75 4.16 -7.11 22.12
C ALA A 75 4.70 -8.56 22.12
N GLU A 76 4.58 -9.28 21.00
CA GLU A 76 5.09 -10.65 20.87
C GLU A 76 6.60 -10.68 20.63
N LEU A 77 7.16 -9.62 20.05
CA LEU A 77 8.59 -9.50 19.74
C LEU A 77 9.42 -9.15 20.97
N SER A 78 8.80 -8.56 22.00
CA SER A 78 9.46 -8.23 23.25
C SER A 78 8.55 -8.43 24.48
N PRO A 79 8.37 -9.68 24.94
CA PRO A 79 7.57 -9.95 26.13
C PRO A 79 8.16 -9.31 27.40
N ASP A 80 9.49 -9.18 27.46
CA ASP A 80 10.22 -8.67 28.64
C ASP A 80 10.57 -7.18 28.55
N SER A 81 9.94 -6.41 27.65
CA SER A 81 10.25 -4.98 27.37
C SER A 81 11.69 -4.68 26.90
N SER A 82 12.45 -5.73 26.59
CA SER A 82 13.77 -5.65 25.96
C SER A 82 13.69 -5.13 24.52
N ASP A 83 14.82 -4.90 23.85
CA ASP A 83 14.77 -4.53 22.42
C ASP A 83 14.22 -5.70 21.59
N PRO A 84 13.15 -5.50 20.78
CA PRO A 84 12.55 -6.56 20.01
C PRO A 84 13.49 -7.03 18.91
N SER A 85 13.63 -8.35 18.80
CA SER A 85 14.48 -8.96 17.80
C SER A 85 13.99 -10.34 17.44
N ILE A 86 14.20 -10.71 16.18
CA ILE A 86 13.90 -12.03 15.65
C ILE A 86 15.19 -12.67 15.20
N THR A 87 15.39 -13.92 15.61
CA THR A 87 16.53 -14.71 15.16
C THR A 87 16.07 -15.77 14.19
N ILE A 88 16.64 -15.79 13.00
CA ILE A 88 16.42 -16.82 11.99
C ILE A 88 17.68 -17.67 11.94
N GLN A 89 17.53 -18.97 12.05
CA GLN A 89 18.62 -19.93 12.02
C GLN A 89 18.39 -20.95 10.90
N PHE A 90 19.39 -21.16 10.05
CA PHE A 90 19.39 -22.25 9.09
C PHE A 90 20.43 -23.29 9.50
N ILE A 91 20.03 -24.57 9.50
CA ILE A 91 20.89 -25.71 9.80
C ILE A 91 20.85 -26.68 8.61
N GLY A 92 21.94 -26.77 7.85
CA GLY A 92 22.10 -27.70 6.74
C GLY A 92 22.97 -28.91 7.13
N ARG A 93 22.41 -30.12 7.10
CA ARG A 93 23.08 -31.35 7.62
C ARG A 93 24.07 -31.99 6.66
N THR A 94 23.81 -31.94 5.36
CA THR A 94 24.55 -32.72 4.35
C THR A 94 25.33 -31.84 3.38
N SER A 95 24.71 -30.83 2.78
CA SER A 95 25.37 -29.84 1.92
C SER A 95 24.57 -28.54 1.83
N PRO A 96 25.23 -27.35 1.83
CA PRO A 96 24.54 -26.07 1.69
C PRO A 96 23.84 -25.89 0.33
N THR A 97 24.13 -26.71 -0.69
CA THR A 97 23.47 -26.63 -2.00
C THR A 97 22.09 -27.29 -2.06
N ARG A 98 21.63 -27.93 -0.97
CA ARG A 98 20.35 -28.64 -0.94
C ARG A 98 19.16 -27.80 -0.51
N ALA A 99 19.40 -26.57 -0.07
CA ALA A 99 18.36 -25.61 0.24
C ALA A 99 18.73 -24.23 -0.33
N ALA A 100 17.75 -23.54 -0.89
CA ALA A 100 17.90 -22.18 -1.38
C ALA A 100 16.65 -21.39 -1.04
N PHE A 101 16.83 -20.24 -0.40
CA PHE A 101 15.74 -19.37 0.01
C PHE A 101 16.13 -17.90 -0.04
N LYS A 102 15.13 -17.04 -0.19
CA LYS A 102 15.24 -15.59 -0.14
C LYS A 102 14.20 -15.08 0.86
N ILE A 103 14.68 -14.39 1.87
CA ILE A 103 13.87 -13.79 2.93
C ILE A 103 13.66 -12.32 2.59
N ALA A 104 12.43 -11.86 2.73
CA ALA A 104 12.08 -10.45 2.69
C ALA A 104 11.27 -10.11 3.96
N TRP A 105 11.49 -8.92 4.51
CA TRP A 105 10.84 -8.47 5.72
C TRP A 105 10.54 -6.97 5.64
N THR A 106 9.55 -6.51 6.41
CA THR A 106 9.32 -5.08 6.65
C THR A 106 8.87 -4.85 8.09
N GLU A 107 9.19 -3.67 8.61
CA GLU A 107 8.54 -3.12 9.79
C GLU A 107 7.25 -2.43 9.37
N MET A 108 6.21 -2.55 10.19
CA MET A 108 4.89 -1.99 9.96
C MET A 108 4.46 -1.16 11.15
N PHE A 109 3.69 -0.10 10.91
CA PHE A 109 3.01 0.62 11.98
C PHE A 109 1.99 -0.31 12.64
N HIS A 110 1.97 -0.34 13.97
CA HIS A 110 0.92 -1.00 14.71
C HIS A 110 -0.41 -0.25 14.47
N LEU A 111 -1.35 -0.87 13.76
CA LEU A 111 -2.71 -0.36 13.70
C LEU A 111 -3.47 -0.88 14.94
N PRO A 112 -4.13 -0.01 15.71
CA PRO A 112 -4.98 -0.45 16.81
C PRO A 112 -6.01 -1.45 16.29
N ARG A 113 -5.94 -2.69 16.76
CA ARG A 113 -7.06 -3.63 16.56
C ARG A 113 -8.17 -3.15 17.48
N ASN A 114 -9.32 -2.77 16.90
CA ASN A 114 -10.51 -2.33 17.63
C ASN A 114 -10.77 -3.31 18.80
N VAL A 115 -10.59 -2.83 20.03
CA VAL A 115 -10.77 -3.62 21.28
C VAL A 115 -12.23 -3.58 21.74
N ASP A 116 -13.15 -3.41 20.80
CA ASP A 116 -14.55 -3.12 21.11
C ASP A 116 -15.42 -4.37 20.93
N ALA A 117 -15.14 -5.38 21.73
CA ALA A 117 -16.14 -6.32 22.26
C ALA A 117 -15.51 -7.00 23.49
N GLY A 118 -15.96 -6.59 24.67
CA GLY A 118 -15.29 -6.89 25.93
C GLY A 118 -15.16 -8.37 26.27
N GLY A 119 -14.12 -8.66 27.04
CA GLY A 119 -14.05 -9.80 27.96
C GLY A 119 -13.81 -11.17 27.31
N GLY A 120 -12.57 -11.65 27.45
CA GLY A 120 -12.28 -13.08 27.67
C GLY A 120 -12.51 -14.04 26.51
N GLY A 121 -11.41 -14.49 25.91
CA GLY A 121 -11.32 -15.82 25.32
C GLY A 121 -11.52 -15.93 23.81
N VAL A 122 -10.46 -16.45 23.17
CA VAL A 122 -10.50 -17.39 22.04
C VAL A 122 -11.02 -16.88 20.68
N SER A 123 -10.07 -16.88 19.74
CA SER A 123 -10.17 -17.33 18.33
C SER A 123 -10.52 -16.36 17.20
N SER A 124 -9.88 -16.67 16.07
CA SER A 124 -10.39 -16.55 14.70
C SER A 124 -10.23 -15.21 14.00
N GLY A 125 -9.07 -15.05 13.35
CA GLY A 125 -9.02 -15.15 11.87
C GLY A 125 -10.03 -14.36 11.04
N GLN A 126 -10.49 -13.19 11.46
CA GLN A 126 -11.28 -12.29 10.62
C GLN A 126 -10.55 -10.95 10.51
N LEU A 127 -9.84 -10.77 9.40
CA LEU A 127 -9.28 -9.49 8.98
C LEU A 127 -10.45 -8.56 8.67
N THR A 128 -10.98 -7.88 9.69
CA THR A 128 -11.85 -6.74 9.48
C THR A 128 -10.97 -5.59 8.99
N SER A 129 -11.22 -5.14 7.76
CA SER A 129 -10.52 -4.00 7.15
C SER A 129 -10.51 -2.84 8.13
N SER A 130 -9.31 -2.41 8.55
CA SER A 130 -9.17 -1.25 9.43
C SER A 130 -9.72 -0.03 8.70
N ARG A 131 -10.74 0.59 9.30
CA ARG A 131 -11.26 1.89 8.88
C ARG A 131 -10.11 2.90 8.93
N LEU A 132 -9.75 3.46 7.79
CA LEU A 132 -8.92 4.66 7.72
C LEU A 132 -9.79 5.88 8.09
N THR A 133 -10.21 5.96 9.35
CA THR A 133 -10.61 7.24 9.95
C THR A 133 -9.34 7.86 10.51
N GLU A 134 -8.65 8.63 9.67
CA GLU A 134 -7.61 9.54 10.14
C GLU A 134 -8.28 10.65 10.94
N GLY A 135 -8.33 10.45 12.25
CA GLY A 135 -9.03 11.29 13.20
C GLY A 135 -9.29 10.46 14.45
N GLY A 136 -8.30 10.36 15.33
CA GLY A 136 -8.49 9.72 16.64
C GLY A 136 -9.59 10.41 17.45
N PRO A 137 -10.06 9.80 18.55
CA PRO A 137 -10.99 10.45 19.45
C PRO A 137 -10.24 11.58 20.14
N GLN A 138 -10.37 12.80 19.62
CA GLN A 138 -9.94 13.98 20.34
C GLN A 138 -11.02 14.25 21.38
N GLU A 139 -10.71 13.84 22.61
CA GLU A 139 -11.43 14.28 23.80
C GLU A 139 -11.38 15.81 23.85
N ASP A 140 -12.56 16.41 23.69
CA ASP A 140 -13.01 17.72 24.11
C ASP A 140 -13.73 18.48 22.99
N GLN A 141 -15.02 18.74 23.27
CA GLN A 141 -15.86 19.81 22.70
C GLN A 141 -16.65 19.53 21.40
N PRO A 142 -17.77 20.25 21.20
CA PRO A 142 -19.11 19.68 21.18
C PRO A 142 -19.68 19.58 19.75
N SER A 143 -20.55 18.61 19.54
CA SER A 143 -21.68 18.64 18.59
C SER A 143 -21.56 19.58 17.37
N GLY A 144 -20.99 19.08 16.27
CA GLY A 144 -21.28 19.56 14.91
C GLY A 144 -20.13 20.28 14.18
N ASP A 145 -19.31 19.52 13.43
CA ASP A 145 -18.65 19.88 12.14
C ASP A 145 -17.47 18.90 11.90
N GLY A 146 -17.25 18.26 10.76
CA GLY A 146 -18.01 18.13 9.53
C GLY A 146 -17.56 16.81 8.87
N CYS A 147 -18.53 15.97 8.52
CA CYS A 147 -18.26 14.77 7.75
C CYS A 147 -17.90 15.19 6.32
N GLU A 148 -16.64 15.05 5.92
CA GLU A 148 -16.18 15.50 4.59
C GLU A 148 -16.90 14.71 3.47
N PHE A 149 -17.11 13.41 3.67
CA PHE A 149 -17.98 12.59 2.83
C PHE A 149 -18.66 11.49 3.65
N ALA A 150 -20.00 11.48 3.64
CA ALA A 150 -20.80 10.46 4.31
C ALA A 150 -21.07 9.29 3.37
N CYS A 151 -20.63 8.09 3.76
CA CYS A 151 -20.95 6.88 3.04
C CYS A 151 -22.48 6.63 3.04
N PRO A 152 -23.05 6.28 1.89
CA PRO A 152 -24.47 5.92 1.78
C PRO A 152 -24.81 4.68 2.63
N GLY A 153 -25.93 4.74 3.36
CA GLY A 153 -26.46 3.65 4.19
C GLY A 153 -26.59 3.99 5.68
N ASP A 154 -27.30 3.13 6.43
CA ASP A 154 -27.72 3.40 7.82
C ASP A 154 -26.59 3.37 8.86
N ARG A 155 -25.34 3.13 8.43
CA ARG A 155 -24.19 2.97 9.33
C ARG A 155 -23.45 4.26 9.66
N GLY A 156 -23.85 5.40 9.08
CA GLY A 156 -23.29 6.72 9.39
C GLY A 156 -21.76 6.78 9.29
N LEU A 157 -21.17 6.06 8.32
CA LEU A 157 -19.72 6.03 8.13
C LEU A 157 -19.25 7.27 7.39
N CYS A 158 -18.24 7.96 7.92
CA CYS A 158 -17.61 9.11 7.28
C CYS A 158 -16.21 8.75 6.78
N ILE A 159 -15.86 9.23 5.58
CA ILE A 159 -14.51 9.18 5.01
C ILE A 159 -14.06 10.59 4.62
N PRO A 160 -12.74 10.85 4.60
CA PRO A 160 -12.19 12.07 4.01
C PRO A 160 -12.49 12.19 2.50
N ALA A 161 -12.71 13.40 1.98
CA ALA A 161 -13.02 13.62 0.56
C ALA A 161 -11.84 13.27 -0.36
N ARG A 162 -10.60 13.29 0.16
CA ARG A 162 -9.42 12.79 -0.57
C ARG A 162 -9.47 11.30 -0.92
N LEU A 163 -10.34 10.53 -0.26
CA LEU A 163 -10.53 9.11 -0.53
C LEU A 163 -11.69 8.85 -1.49
N VAL A 164 -12.43 9.89 -1.90
CA VAL A 164 -13.52 9.81 -2.87
C VAL A 164 -12.92 9.92 -4.28
N CYS A 165 -13.34 9.07 -5.20
CA CYS A 165 -12.84 9.01 -6.59
C CYS A 165 -11.33 8.73 -6.71
N ASN A 166 -10.77 7.93 -5.80
CA ASN A 166 -9.37 7.51 -5.81
C ASN A 166 -9.16 6.11 -6.43
N GLY A 167 -10.22 5.49 -6.94
CA GLY A 167 -10.20 4.17 -7.56
C GLY A 167 -10.30 3.00 -6.57
N VAL A 168 -10.52 3.27 -5.29
CA VAL A 168 -10.72 2.25 -4.25
C VAL A 168 -12.09 2.48 -3.61
N VAL A 169 -12.94 1.46 -3.60
CA VAL A 169 -14.25 1.53 -2.94
C VAL A 169 -14.07 1.39 -1.42
N ASN A 170 -14.30 2.48 -0.69
CA ASN A 170 -14.15 2.53 0.76
C ASN A 170 -15.50 2.36 1.49
N CYS A 171 -16.63 2.64 0.81
CA CYS A 171 -17.95 2.50 1.42
C CYS A 171 -18.44 1.03 1.39
N PRO A 172 -18.69 0.39 2.56
CA PRO A 172 -19.16 -0.98 2.61
C PRO A 172 -20.68 -1.09 2.36
N ASN A 173 -21.12 -2.16 1.69
CA ASN A 173 -22.52 -2.58 1.53
C ASN A 173 -23.43 -1.67 0.67
N VAL A 174 -22.90 -1.16 -0.44
CA VAL A 174 -23.69 -0.41 -1.46
C VAL A 174 -24.41 -1.32 -2.47
N SER A 175 -24.31 -2.66 -2.31
CA SER A 175 -24.71 -3.62 -3.34
C SER A 175 -26.17 -4.09 -3.32
N HIS A 176 -27.03 -3.58 -2.41
CA HIS A 176 -28.40 -4.12 -2.25
C HIS A 176 -29.56 -3.17 -2.52
N TYR A 177 -29.31 -1.94 -2.97
CA TYR A 177 -30.39 -1.11 -3.51
C TYR A 177 -30.44 -1.25 -5.04
N ARG A 178 -31.61 -1.63 -5.57
CA ARG A 178 -31.87 -1.70 -7.01
C ARG A 178 -31.79 -0.27 -7.58
N GLY A 179 -30.61 0.07 -8.07
CA GLY A 179 -30.30 1.35 -8.69
C GLY A 179 -28.81 1.59 -8.57
N SER A 180 -28.12 1.72 -9.70
CA SER A 180 -26.81 2.36 -9.75
C SER A 180 -26.84 3.69 -8.98
N ALA A 181 -25.74 4.05 -8.31
CA ALA A 181 -25.59 5.15 -7.34
C ALA A 181 -25.98 4.69 -5.94
N PHE A 182 -25.10 4.57 -4.94
CA PHE A 182 -24.13 5.55 -4.51
C PHE A 182 -22.96 4.82 -3.84
N SER A 183 -21.78 4.81 -4.47
CA SER A 183 -20.51 4.52 -3.82
C SER A 183 -19.68 5.80 -3.86
N ASP A 184 -18.66 5.90 -3.00
CA ASP A 184 -17.59 6.89 -3.10
C ASP A 184 -16.87 6.92 -4.47
N GLU A 185 -17.07 5.90 -5.29
CA GLU A 185 -16.54 5.77 -6.66
C GLU A 185 -17.63 5.77 -7.74
N SER A 186 -18.85 6.25 -7.44
CA SER A 186 -19.93 6.22 -8.43
C SER A 186 -19.62 7.16 -9.61
N PRO A 187 -19.98 6.79 -10.85
CA PRO A 187 -19.74 7.63 -12.01
C PRO A 187 -20.50 8.96 -11.93
N GLU A 188 -21.58 9.06 -11.13
CA GLU A 188 -22.32 10.30 -10.90
C GLU A 188 -21.60 11.26 -9.94
N LEU A 189 -20.88 10.73 -8.94
CA LEU A 189 -20.03 11.51 -8.02
C LEU A 189 -18.68 11.84 -8.65
N CYS A 190 -18.12 10.90 -9.39
CA CYS A 190 -16.79 10.99 -10.00
C CYS A 190 -16.80 11.50 -11.43
N VAL A 191 -17.86 12.23 -11.83
CA VAL A 191 -17.83 13.04 -13.05
C VAL A 191 -16.76 14.11 -12.84
N LYS A 192 -15.51 13.79 -13.19
CA LYS A 192 -14.56 14.83 -13.55
C LYS A 192 -15.20 15.53 -14.72
N GLU A 193 -15.57 16.80 -14.54
CA GLU A 193 -15.64 17.72 -15.67
C GLU A 193 -14.34 17.48 -16.43
N ALA A 194 -14.44 16.84 -17.59
CA ALA A 194 -13.30 16.68 -18.46
C ALA A 194 -12.92 18.11 -18.80
N VAL A 195 -11.94 18.65 -18.08
CA VAL A 195 -11.32 19.93 -18.41
C VAL A 195 -10.93 19.73 -19.86
N PRO A 196 -11.58 20.41 -20.81
CA PRO A 196 -11.31 20.15 -22.21
C PRO A 196 -9.82 20.42 -22.36
N GLU A 197 -9.05 19.41 -22.79
CA GLU A 197 -7.65 19.61 -23.11
C GLU A 197 -7.62 20.64 -24.25
N VAL A 198 -7.42 21.90 -23.87
CA VAL A 198 -7.39 22.99 -24.84
C VAL A 198 -6.19 22.73 -25.70
N ASN A 199 -6.43 22.34 -26.94
CA ASN A 199 -5.36 22.10 -27.89
C ASN A 199 -4.76 23.46 -28.29
N TRP A 200 -3.71 23.86 -27.58
CA TRP A 200 -2.98 25.11 -27.77
C TRP A 200 -2.48 25.32 -29.19
N MET A 201 -2.34 24.25 -29.98
CA MET A 201 -1.98 24.34 -31.39
C MET A 201 -3.08 25.00 -32.24
N TYR A 202 -4.35 24.70 -31.97
CA TYR A 202 -5.48 25.35 -32.65
C TYR A 202 -5.63 26.82 -32.24
N VAL A 203 -5.44 27.13 -30.96
CA VAL A 203 -5.46 28.50 -30.44
C VAL A 203 -4.34 29.33 -31.08
N GLY A 204 -3.14 28.77 -31.17
CA GLY A 204 -2.00 29.41 -31.85
C GLY A 204 -2.26 29.63 -33.35
N ALA A 205 -2.80 28.63 -34.05
CA ALA A 205 -3.11 28.73 -35.48
C ALA A 205 -4.17 29.80 -35.77
N ALA A 206 -5.19 29.93 -34.92
CA ALA A 206 -6.23 30.96 -35.05
C ALA A 206 -5.65 32.37 -34.86
N ALA A 207 -4.80 32.56 -33.85
CA ALA A 207 -4.16 33.84 -33.57
C ALA A 207 -3.24 34.30 -34.73
N VAL A 208 -2.42 33.38 -35.26
CA VAL A 208 -1.54 33.69 -36.41
C VAL A 208 -2.36 34.02 -37.66
N SER A 209 -3.45 33.28 -37.90
CA SER A 209 -4.33 33.51 -39.05
C SER A 209 -4.96 34.91 -39.01
N LEU A 210 -5.43 35.36 -37.83
CA LEU A 210 -5.97 36.71 -37.63
C LEU A 210 -4.92 37.80 -37.87
N LEU A 211 -3.68 37.59 -37.39
CA LEU A 211 -2.58 38.53 -37.57
C LEU A 211 -2.20 38.71 -39.04
N VAL A 212 -2.12 37.60 -39.80
CA VAL A 212 -1.83 37.64 -41.23
C VAL A 212 -2.95 38.35 -42.00
N LEU A 213 -4.20 38.06 -41.65
CA LEU A 213 -5.36 38.67 -42.31
C LEU A 213 -5.41 40.18 -42.04
N PHE A 214 -5.12 40.61 -40.80
CA PHE A 214 -5.01 42.02 -40.44
C PHE A 214 -3.88 42.71 -41.22
N CYS A 215 -2.68 42.12 -41.28
CA CYS A 215 -1.58 42.65 -42.09
C CYS A 215 -1.95 42.76 -43.58
N CYS A 216 -2.60 41.74 -44.15
CA CYS A 216 -3.08 41.79 -45.53
C CYS A 216 -4.11 42.90 -45.74
N CYS A 217 -5.07 43.09 -44.82
CA CYS A 217 -6.03 44.19 -44.87
C CYS A 217 -5.34 45.56 -44.81
N CYS A 218 -4.34 45.74 -43.95
CA CYS A 218 -3.55 46.97 -43.88
C CYS A 218 -2.82 47.23 -45.20
N VAL A 219 -2.16 46.24 -45.79
CA VAL A 219 -1.47 46.40 -47.08
C VAL A 219 -2.46 46.72 -48.20
N CYS A 220 -3.62 46.06 -48.25
CA CYS A 220 -4.66 46.33 -49.23
C CYS A 220 -5.27 47.73 -49.07
N ALA A 221 -5.50 48.19 -47.83
CA ALA A 221 -5.98 49.54 -47.53
C ALA A 221 -4.93 50.58 -47.92
N CYS A 222 -3.66 50.40 -47.56
CA CYS A 222 -2.56 51.27 -47.97
C CYS A 222 -2.44 51.33 -49.50
N LYS A 223 -2.53 50.20 -50.21
CA LYS A 223 -2.51 50.18 -51.69
C LYS A 223 -3.72 50.89 -52.31
N ARG A 224 -4.91 50.81 -51.71
CA ARG A 224 -6.09 51.55 -52.17
C ARG A 224 -5.96 53.06 -51.90
N CYS A 225 -5.44 53.46 -50.74
CA CYS A 225 -5.20 54.87 -50.41
C CYS A 225 -4.13 55.48 -51.32
N CYS A 226 -3.00 54.81 -51.57
CA CYS A 226 -1.99 55.28 -52.53
C CYS A 226 -2.52 55.41 -53.96
N LYS A 227 -3.51 54.60 -54.36
CA LYS A 227 -4.15 54.69 -55.68
C LYS A 227 -5.15 55.85 -55.78
N TYR A 228 -5.72 56.29 -54.66
CA TYR A 228 -6.58 57.48 -54.58
C TYR A 228 -5.77 58.78 -54.45
N CYS A 229 -4.61 58.77 -53.78
CA CYS A 229 -3.73 59.94 -53.68
C CYS A 229 -3.05 60.35 -55.00
N PHE A 230 -3.04 59.49 -56.02
CA PHE A 230 -2.53 59.81 -57.37
C PHE A 230 -3.64 60.15 -58.38
N ARG A 231 -4.87 60.36 -57.93
CA ARG A 231 -6.01 60.75 -58.77
C ARG A 231 -6.64 62.07 -58.32
N ASP A 232 -5.82 62.97 -57.81
CA ASP A 232 -6.08 64.39 -57.67
C ASP A 232 -4.78 65.13 -58.07
N ASP A 233 -4.49 65.09 -59.37
CA ASP A 233 -3.73 66.10 -60.15
C ASP A 233 -3.96 65.83 -61.64
#